data_AF-A0A5P0YQA8-F1
#
_entry.id   AF-A0A5P0YQA8-F1
#
_cell.length_a   1.000
_cell.length_b   1.000
_cell.length_c   1.000
_cell.angle_alpha   90.00
_cell.angle_beta   90.00
_cell.angle_gamma   90.00
#
_symmetry.space_group_name_H-M   'P 1'
#
loop_
_entity.id
_entity.type
_entity.pdbx_description
1 polymer ?
#
loop_
_entity_poly.entity_id
_entity_poly.type
_entity_poly.pdbx_seq_one_letter_code
_entity_poly.pdbx_strand_id
1 'polypeptide(L)'
;MSDGFPVTVVAAYDTDWHLFLTCPERGDLGYCTGVGPDEPFDPQAATRTLKEAGWKLAPDGWRETSLDEEYPFVAQVAREG
;
A
#
# COMPACT_ATOMS: atom_id res chain seq x y z
N MET A 1 16.64 -17.10 -2.21
CA MET A 1 16.87 -15.94 -1.33
C MET A 1 16.84 -14.73 -2.24
N SER A 2 15.68 -14.08 -2.36
CA SER A 2 15.52 -12.93 -3.25
C SER A 2 15.64 -11.69 -2.40
N ASP A 3 16.86 -11.16 -2.34
CA ASP A 3 17.16 -9.82 -1.83
C ASP A 3 16.20 -8.79 -2.45
N GLY A 4 15.36 -8.21 -1.59
CA GLY A 4 15.21 -6.76 -1.49
C GLY A 4 14.82 -5.92 -2.71
N PHE A 5 14.21 -6.46 -3.77
CA PHE A 5 13.67 -5.58 -4.82
C PHE A 5 12.46 -4.83 -4.27
N PRO A 6 12.44 -3.49 -4.35
CA PRO A 6 11.30 -2.70 -3.92
C PRO A 6 10.10 -3.05 -4.80
N VAL A 7 8.99 -3.38 -4.14
CA VAL A 7 7.69 -3.60 -4.78
C VAL A 7 6.87 -2.33 -4.57
N THR A 8 6.15 -1.89 -5.60
CA THR A 8 5.20 -0.79 -5.44
C THR A 8 3.94 -1.32 -4.77
N VAL A 9 3.52 -0.66 -3.71
CA VAL A 9 2.15 -0.76 -3.19
C VAL A 9 1.37 0.46 -3.66
N VAL A 10 0.13 0.24 -4.07
CA VAL A 10 -0.85 1.26 -4.42
C VAL A 10 -2.02 1.19 -3.46
N ALA A 11 -2.61 2.33 -3.13
CA ALA A 11 -3.87 2.41 -2.39
C ALA A 11 -4.98 2.82 -3.36
N ALA A 12 -6.01 2.01 -3.47
CA ALA A 12 -7.22 2.31 -4.24
C ALA A 12 -8.40 2.54 -3.30
N TYR A 13 -9.35 3.35 -3.74
CA TYR A 13 -10.59 3.57 -3.01
C TYR A 13 -11.75 2.95 -3.80
N ASP A 14 -12.49 2.03 -3.17
CA ASP A 14 -13.73 1.46 -3.72
C ASP A 14 -14.89 1.76 -2.75
N THR A 15 -15.17 0.88 -1.80
CA THR A 15 -16.06 1.15 -0.64
C THR A 15 -15.27 1.59 0.60
N ASP A 16 -13.98 1.29 0.60
CA ASP A 16 -12.99 1.60 1.60
C ASP A 16 -11.59 1.63 0.94
N TRP A 17 -10.56 2.03 1.70
CA TRP A 17 -9.19 2.11 1.18
C TRP A 17 -8.51 0.74 1.17
N HIS A 18 -8.15 0.23 0.00
CA HIS A 18 -7.49 -1.06 -0.17
C HIS A 18 -6.05 -0.90 -0.62
N LEU A 19 -5.15 -1.76 -0.13
CA LEU A 19 -3.74 -1.79 -0.53
C LEU A 19 -3.41 -2.95 -1.47
N PHE A 20 -2.93 -2.64 -2.67
CA PHE A 20 -2.54 -3.63 -3.67
C PHE A 20 -1.05 -3.57 -3.95
N LEU A 21 -0.39 -4.72 -4.11
CA LEU A 21 0.96 -4.77 -4.67
C LEU A 21 0.89 -4.85 -6.19
N THR A 22 1.66 -4.01 -6.89
CA THR A 22 1.70 -4.01 -8.36
C THR A 22 2.47 -5.21 -8.96
N CYS A 23 2.79 -6.22 -8.16
CA CYS A 23 3.48 -7.42 -8.61
C CYS A 23 2.47 -8.58 -8.71
N PRO A 24 2.00 -8.93 -9.91
CA PRO A 24 0.89 -9.87 -10.11
C PRO A 24 1.19 -11.30 -9.62
N GLU A 25 2.47 -11.65 -9.42
CA GLU A 25 2.86 -12.95 -8.84
C GLU A 25 2.65 -13.03 -7.31
N ARG A 26 2.33 -11.91 -6.62
CA ARG A 26 2.27 -11.84 -5.15
C ARG A 26 0.89 -11.56 -4.55
N GLY A 27 -0.12 -11.32 -5.39
CA GLY A 27 -1.52 -11.20 -4.97
C GLY A 27 -1.84 -9.93 -4.17
N ASP A 28 -3.14 -9.76 -3.92
CA ASP A 28 -3.71 -8.73 -3.06
C ASP A 28 -3.19 -8.93 -1.62
N LEU A 29 -2.71 -7.85 -0.97
CA LEU A 29 -2.31 -7.92 0.44
C LEU A 29 -3.50 -7.88 1.38
N GLY A 30 -4.66 -7.48 0.86
CA GLY A 30 -5.88 -7.27 1.62
C GLY A 30 -5.72 -6.10 2.58
N TYR A 31 -6.75 -5.26 2.62
CA TYR A 31 -7.23 -4.55 3.81
C TYR A 31 -7.25 -3.01 3.76
N CYS A 32 -8.22 -2.55 4.56
CA CYS A 32 -8.84 -1.27 4.80
C CYS A 32 -7.94 -0.21 5.48
N THR A 33 -7.92 1.03 4.99
CA THR A 33 -7.26 2.18 5.65
C THR A 33 -8.19 3.39 5.86
N GLY A 34 -9.50 3.17 6.06
CA GLY A 34 -10.46 4.20 6.47
C GLY A 34 -11.57 3.62 7.35
N VAL A 35 -12.06 4.35 8.33
CA VAL A 35 -13.19 3.94 9.20
C VAL A 35 -14.53 4.05 8.45
N GLY A 36 -14.53 4.59 7.22
CA GLY A 36 -15.68 4.64 6.33
C GLY A 36 -15.40 5.21 4.93
N PRO A 37 -16.43 5.22 4.06
CA PRO A 37 -16.30 5.55 2.64
C PRO A 37 -15.98 7.03 2.31
N ASP A 38 -16.12 7.94 3.27
CA ASP A 38 -15.84 9.37 3.08
C ASP A 38 -14.56 9.83 3.78
N GLU A 39 -13.74 8.89 4.28
CA GLU A 39 -12.58 9.23 5.09
C GLU A 39 -11.29 9.40 4.26
N PRO A 40 -10.48 10.43 4.60
CA PRO A 40 -9.18 10.63 3.95
C PRO A 40 -8.27 9.42 4.19
N PHE A 41 -7.38 9.16 3.23
CA PHE A 41 -6.36 8.13 3.35
C PHE A 41 -5.53 8.31 4.63
N ASP A 42 -5.46 7.27 5.49
CA ASP A 42 -4.59 7.26 6.66
C ASP A 42 -3.27 6.50 6.35
N PRO A 43 -2.17 7.21 6.05
CA PRO A 43 -0.88 6.58 5.76
C PRO A 43 -0.30 5.82 6.96
N GLN A 44 -0.68 6.15 8.20
CA GLN A 44 -0.21 5.43 9.39
C GLN A 44 -0.92 4.09 9.53
N ALA A 45 -2.24 4.05 9.30
CA ALA A 45 -2.99 2.82 9.23
C ALA A 45 -2.45 1.92 8.11
N ALA A 46 -2.27 2.49 6.91
CA ALA A 46 -1.71 1.77 5.76
C ALA A 46 -0.32 1.16 6.06
N THR A 47 0.56 1.93 6.71
CA THR A 47 1.89 1.46 7.12
C THR A 47 1.82 0.34 8.16
N ARG A 48 0.83 0.36 9.06
CA ARG A 48 0.63 -0.70 10.05
C ARG A 48 0.21 -2.01 9.39
N THR A 49 -0.76 -1.94 8.47
CA THR A 49 -1.21 -3.08 7.66
C THR A 49 -0.04 -3.73 6.91
N LEU A 50 0.80 -2.92 6.27
CA LEU A 50 2.01 -3.41 5.59
C LEU A 50 2.93 -4.19 6.54
N LYS A 51 3.21 -3.64 7.73
CA LYS A 51 4.06 -4.30 8.73
C LYS A 51 3.47 -5.60 9.22
N GLU A 52 2.17 -5.63 9.50
CA GLU A 52 1.46 -6.85 9.91
C GLU A 52 1.50 -7.94 8.82
N ALA A 53 1.50 -7.53 7.55
CA ALA A 53 1.67 -8.41 6.39
C ALA A 53 3.16 -8.76 6.07
N GLY A 54 4.12 -8.33 6.90
CA GLY A 54 5.55 -8.61 6.72
C GLY A 54 6.25 -7.74 5.67
N TRP A 55 5.71 -6.54 5.44
CA TRP A 55 6.27 -5.54 4.52
C TRP A 55 6.74 -4.31 5.27
N LYS A 56 7.88 -3.79 4.85
CA LYS A 56 8.48 -2.57 5.36
C LYS A 56 8.40 -1.48 4.32
N LEU A 57 7.82 -0.36 4.73
CA LEU A 57 7.77 0.87 3.97
C LEU A 57 9.20 1.42 3.75
N ALA A 58 9.47 1.82 2.51
CA ALA A 58 10.71 2.51 2.18
C ALA A 58 10.74 3.93 2.80
N PRO A 59 11.93 4.55 2.92
CA PRO A 59 12.08 5.85 3.60
C PRO A 59 11.34 7.02 2.94
N ASP A 60 11.03 6.92 1.65
CA ASP A 60 10.26 7.90 0.88
C ASP A 60 8.77 7.93 1.25
N GLY A 61 8.27 6.85 1.87
CA GLY A 61 6.93 6.78 2.40
C GLY A 61 5.83 6.73 1.34
N TRP A 62 4.62 7.14 1.73
CA TRP A 62 3.48 7.28 0.82
C TRP A 62 3.57 8.60 0.06
N ARG A 63 3.36 8.52 -1.25
CA ARG A 63 3.25 9.69 -2.13
C ARG A 63 1.93 9.67 -2.85
N GLU A 64 1.32 10.84 -2.96
CA GLU A 64 0.14 11.05 -3.81
C GLU A 64 0.59 11.08 -5.28
N THR A 65 -0.19 10.48 -6.17
CA THR A 65 0.07 10.48 -7.61
C THR A 65 -1.09 11.11 -8.33
N SER A 66 -0.78 11.99 -9.27
CA SER A 66 -1.78 12.60 -10.16
C SER A 66 -2.04 11.77 -11.42
N LEU A 67 -1.48 10.56 -11.51
CA LEU A 67 -1.46 9.77 -12.75
C LEU A 67 -2.61 8.78 -12.84
N ASP A 68 -3.23 8.42 -11.71
CA ASP A 68 -4.28 7.42 -11.65
C ASP A 68 -5.28 7.75 -10.54
N GLU A 69 -6.50 8.14 -10.93
CA GLU A 69 -7.60 8.40 -9.98
C GLU A 69 -8.03 7.11 -9.27
N GLU A 70 -7.73 5.94 -9.85
CA GLU A 70 -7.98 4.63 -9.24
C GLU A 70 -6.97 4.33 -8.13
N TYR A 71 -5.73 4.83 -8.25
CA TYR A 71 -4.63 4.59 -7.32
C TYR A 71 -3.94 5.89 -6.85
N PRO A 72 -4.64 6.75 -6.09
CA PRO A 72 -4.15 8.08 -5.76
C PRO A 72 -2.93 8.08 -4.84
N PHE A 73 -2.67 7.01 -4.09
CA PHE A 73 -1.48 6.90 -3.23
C PHE A 73 -0.64 5.68 -3.56
N VAL A 74 0.68 5.86 -3.56
CA VAL A 74 1.63 4.75 -3.76
C VAL A 74 2.79 4.84 -2.79
N ALA A 75 3.42 3.70 -2.52
CA ALA A 75 4.68 3.65 -1.79
C ALA A 75 5.57 2.52 -2.32
N GLN A 76 6.86 2.56 -1.99
CA GLN A 76 7.75 1.43 -2.17
C GLN A 76 7.82 0.61 -0.89
N VAL A 77 7.79 -0.71 -1.01
CA VAL A 77 7.91 -1.64 0.12
C VAL A 77 8.91 -2.74 -0.17
N ALA A 78 9.53 -3.25 0.88
CA ALA A 78 10.38 -4.43 0.83
C ALA A 78 9.88 -5.47 1.84
N ARG A 79 10.12 -6.76 1.57
CA ARG A 79 9.83 -7.83 2.54
C ARG A 79 10.70 -7.63 3.78
N GLU A 80 10.09 -7.65 4.96
CA GLU A 80 10.83 -7.94 6.19
C GLU A 80 11.12 -9.44 6.22
N GLY A 81 12.41 -9.77 6.38
CA GLY A 81 12.92 -11.16 6.40
C GLY A 81 12.62 -11.87 7.69
#